data_AF-A0A317HIR5-F1
#
_entry.id   AF-A0A317HIR5-F1
#
_cell.length_a   1.000
_cell.length_b   1.000
_cell.length_c   1.000
_cell.angle_alpha   90.00
_cell.angle_beta   90.00
_cell.angle_gamma   90.00
#
_symmetry.space_group_name_H-M   'P 1'
#
loop_
_entity.id
_entity.type
_entity.pdbx_description
1 polymer ?
#
loop_
_entity_poly.entity_id
_entity_poly.type
_entity_poly.pdbx_seq_one_letter_code
_entity_poly.pdbx_strand_id
1 'polypeptide(L)'
;MNAPLSPQVDVGEAFGFVFRSRNWFGKLAAGALCLLFFWLLLIPVFILLGYFVETARVVSQGGRELPPWTDIGKKLYDGFLLAVVLFIWGLPGSILSGGSWNFSNCVGSSCTSFYTPSPLAPLGALYGLLVALLTAAIWSQFIEGGFGAAFDFRAIFRRATRYPGMTVMVWL
;
A
#
# COMPACT_ATOMS: atom_id res chain seq x y z
N MET A 1 47.06 19.92 7.95
CA MET A 1 46.02 18.94 7.55
C MET A 1 44.74 19.38 8.21
N ASN A 2 43.86 20.09 7.48
CA ASN A 2 42.61 20.62 8.05
C ASN A 2 41.50 19.60 7.77
N ALA A 3 40.95 19.00 8.82
CA ALA A 3 39.79 18.13 8.71
C ALA A 3 38.60 18.95 8.18
N PRO A 4 37.80 18.46 7.22
CA PRO A 4 36.57 19.12 6.84
C PRO A 4 35.59 19.09 8.02
N LEU A 5 35.20 20.27 8.49
CA LEU A 5 34.13 20.46 9.47
C LEU A 5 32.89 19.73 8.95
N SER A 6 32.39 18.77 9.73
CA SER A 6 31.07 18.16 9.51
C SER A 6 30.05 19.28 9.30
N PRO A 7 29.26 19.28 8.21
CA PRO A 7 28.26 20.32 7.97
C PRO A 7 27.24 20.25 9.10
N GLN A 8 27.38 21.13 10.09
CA GLN A 8 26.37 21.32 11.11
C GLN A 8 25.19 21.95 10.39
N VAL A 9 24.12 21.16 10.20
CA VAL A 9 22.87 21.68 9.64
C VAL A 9 22.34 22.68 10.64
N ASP A 10 22.49 23.97 10.33
CA ASP A 10 21.89 25.03 11.12
C ASP A 10 20.37 24.98 10.92
N VAL A 11 19.71 24.39 11.92
CA VAL A 11 18.27 24.17 11.94
C VAL A 11 17.53 25.51 11.87
N GLY A 12 18.10 26.57 12.47
CA GLY A 12 17.53 27.92 12.43
C GLY A 12 17.57 28.51 11.03
N GLU A 13 18.64 28.27 10.29
CA GLU A 13 18.74 28.67 8.89
C GLU A 13 17.80 27.85 7.99
N ALA A 14 17.69 26.53 8.22
CA ALA A 14 16.81 25.66 7.45
C ALA A 14 15.33 26.06 7.55
N PHE A 15 14.83 26.35 8.76
CA PHE A 15 13.45 26.82 8.95
C PHE A 15 13.26 28.29 8.55
N GLY A 16 14.26 29.15 8.82
CA GLY A 16 14.21 30.57 8.46
C GLY A 16 14.24 30.82 6.95
N PHE A 17 14.93 29.96 6.19
CA PHE A 17 15.03 30.03 4.73
C PHE A 17 13.67 29.95 4.03
N VAL A 18 12.75 29.14 4.56
CA VAL A 18 11.39 28.98 4.02
C VAL A 18 10.68 30.33 3.98
N PHE A 19 10.72 31.08 5.09
CA PHE A 19 10.07 32.39 5.24
C PHE A 19 10.83 33.55 4.59
N ARG A 20 12.16 33.42 4.38
CA ARG A 20 12.96 34.40 3.63
C ARG A 20 12.84 34.26 2.11
N SER A 21 12.26 33.16 1.63
CA SER A 21 12.16 32.90 0.19
C SER A 21 11.13 33.82 -0.50
N ARG A 22 11.44 34.27 -1.73
CA ARG A 22 10.49 35.06 -2.54
C ARG A 22 9.24 34.22 -2.83
N ASN A 23 8.06 34.81 -2.63
CA ASN A 23 6.76 34.14 -2.72
C ASN A 23 6.61 32.90 -1.81
N TRP A 24 7.23 32.92 -0.62
CA TRP A 24 7.16 31.82 0.36
C TRP A 24 5.73 31.38 0.67
N PHE A 25 4.81 32.35 0.82
CA PHE A 25 3.40 32.07 1.11
C PHE A 25 2.73 31.27 -0.02
N GLY A 26 3.02 31.59 -1.28
CA GLY A 26 2.49 30.84 -2.43
C GLY A 26 3.00 29.40 -2.50
N LYS A 27 4.27 29.17 -2.14
CA LYS A 27 4.86 27.82 -2.09
C LYS A 27 4.30 26.99 -0.94
N LEU A 28 4.18 27.58 0.25
CA LEU A 28 3.53 26.92 1.39
C LEU A 28 2.05 26.65 1.12
N ALA A 29 1.34 27.61 0.52
CA ALA A 29 -0.04 27.43 0.13
C ALA A 29 -0.18 26.29 -0.88
N ALA A 30 0.67 26.21 -1.91
CA ALA A 30 0.66 25.10 -2.87
C ALA A 30 0.94 23.74 -2.20
N GLY A 31 1.91 23.67 -1.28
CA GLY A 31 2.20 22.46 -0.51
C GLY A 31 1.04 22.05 0.39
N ALA A 32 0.46 23.00 1.11
CA ALA A 32 -0.73 22.78 1.94
C ALA A 32 -1.93 22.35 1.10
N LEU A 33 -2.10 22.92 -0.10
CA LEU A 33 -3.17 22.58 -1.02
C LEU A 33 -3.00 21.16 -1.57
N CYS A 34 -1.76 20.73 -1.86
CA CYS A 34 -1.47 19.35 -2.26
C CYS A 34 -1.80 18.35 -1.14
N LEU A 35 -1.40 18.65 0.10
CA LEU A 35 -1.76 17.81 1.26
C LEU A 35 -3.28 17.81 1.49
N LEU A 36 -3.93 18.95 1.29
CA LEU A 36 -5.37 19.09 1.43
C LEU A 36 -6.14 18.38 0.32
N PHE A 37 -5.61 18.23 -0.89
CA PHE A 37 -6.30 17.49 -1.97
C PHE A 37 -5.86 16.02 -2.09
N PHE A 38 -4.92 15.55 -1.26
CA PHE A 38 -4.46 14.17 -1.27
C PHE A 38 -5.62 13.16 -1.09
N TRP A 39 -6.58 13.46 -0.21
CA TRP A 39 -7.75 12.60 0.01
C TRP A 39 -8.64 12.46 -1.23
N LEU A 40 -8.62 13.44 -2.13
CA LEU A 40 -9.38 13.43 -3.38
C LEU A 40 -8.86 12.36 -4.35
N LEU A 41 -7.59 11.97 -4.24
CA LEU A 41 -7.01 10.83 -4.96
C LEU A 41 -7.22 9.52 -4.21
N LEU A 42 -7.17 9.54 -2.87
CA LEU A 42 -7.25 8.33 -2.06
C LEU A 42 -8.67 7.72 -2.04
N ILE A 43 -9.71 8.54 -1.95
CA ILE A 43 -11.10 8.05 -1.92
C ILE A 43 -11.49 7.27 -3.20
N PRO A 44 -11.23 7.79 -4.42
CA PRO A 44 -11.48 7.04 -5.65
C PRO A 44 -10.78 5.68 -5.71
N VAL A 45 -9.56 5.58 -5.17
CA VAL A 45 -8.82 4.31 -5.12
C VAL A 45 -9.55 3.27 -4.26
N PHE A 46 -10.06 3.66 -3.08
CA PHE A 46 -10.85 2.73 -2.26
C PHE A 46 -12.17 2.34 -2.92
N ILE A 47 -12.86 3.28 -3.59
CA ILE A 47 -14.09 2.95 -4.34
C ILE A 47 -13.78 1.94 -5.44
N LEU A 48 -12.66 2.13 -6.16
CA LEU A 48 -12.22 1.22 -7.21
C LEU A 48 -11.90 -0.18 -6.66
N LEU A 49 -11.23 -0.26 -5.51
CA LEU A 49 -10.98 -1.53 -4.81
C LEU A 49 -12.29 -2.26 -4.47
N GLY A 50 -13.29 -1.53 -3.95
CA GLY A 50 -14.61 -2.12 -3.70
C GLY A 50 -15.34 -2.56 -4.97
N TYR A 51 -15.18 -1.81 -6.06
CA TYR A 51 -15.72 -2.20 -7.36
C TYR A 51 -15.09 -3.52 -7.85
N PHE A 52 -13.79 -3.72 -7.65
CA PHE A 52 -13.13 -5.00 -7.95
C PHE A 52 -13.68 -6.14 -7.09
N VAL A 53 -13.92 -5.91 -5.81
CA VAL A 53 -14.53 -6.92 -4.91
C VAL A 53 -15.90 -7.33 -5.42
N GLU A 54 -16.74 -6.36 -5.78
CA GLU A 54 -18.09 -6.63 -6.29
C GLU A 54 -18.06 -7.35 -7.63
N THR A 55 -17.17 -6.94 -8.53
CA THR A 55 -16.96 -7.60 -9.82
C THR A 55 -16.55 -9.06 -9.60
N ALA A 56 -15.61 -9.31 -8.70
CA ALA A 56 -15.17 -10.65 -8.39
C ALA A 56 -16.28 -11.50 -7.74
N ARG A 57 -17.15 -10.92 -6.90
CA ARG A 57 -18.35 -11.59 -6.37
C ARG A 57 -19.31 -11.99 -7.49
N VAL A 58 -19.64 -11.06 -8.40
CA VAL A 58 -20.54 -11.32 -9.54
C VAL A 58 -19.98 -12.44 -10.42
N VAL A 59 -18.69 -12.39 -10.77
CA VAL A 59 -18.03 -13.44 -11.56
C VAL A 59 -18.04 -14.78 -10.82
N SER A 60 -17.77 -14.79 -9.51
CA SER A 60 -17.78 -16.03 -8.70
C SER A 60 -19.17 -16.68 -8.61
N GLN A 61 -20.23 -15.88 -8.75
CA GLN A 61 -21.61 -16.34 -8.78
C GLN A 61 -22.08 -16.74 -10.19
N GLY A 62 -21.19 -16.71 -11.20
CA GLY A 62 -21.52 -17.04 -12.58
C GLY A 62 -22.13 -15.88 -13.38
N GLY A 63 -22.11 -14.66 -12.85
CA GLY A 63 -22.53 -13.46 -13.55
C GLY A 63 -21.60 -13.13 -14.72
N ARG A 64 -22.17 -12.61 -15.81
CA ARG A 64 -21.46 -12.28 -17.07
C ARG A 64 -21.48 -10.80 -17.42
N GLU A 65 -22.08 -9.98 -16.57
CA GLU A 65 -22.19 -8.54 -16.76
C GLU A 65 -21.38 -7.79 -15.70
N LEU A 66 -20.86 -6.61 -16.07
CA LEU A 66 -20.15 -5.76 -15.13
C LEU A 66 -21.14 -5.16 -14.11
N PRO A 67 -20.78 -5.08 -12.82
CA PRO A 67 -21.65 -4.47 -11.83
C PRO A 67 -21.89 -2.99 -12.15
N PRO A 68 -23.09 -2.47 -11.85
CA PRO A 68 -23.36 -1.05 -11.98
C PRO A 68 -22.53 -0.23 -10.98
N TRP A 69 -22.30 1.04 -11.31
CA TRP A 69 -21.65 2.02 -10.41
C TRP A 69 -22.62 2.60 -9.36
N THR A 70 -23.61 1.80 -8.94
CA THR A 70 -24.51 2.14 -7.83
C THR A 70 -23.84 1.85 -6.49
N ASP A 71 -24.40 2.32 -5.38
CA ASP A 71 -23.93 1.97 -4.03
C ASP A 71 -22.45 2.30 -3.74
N ILE A 72 -22.01 3.50 -4.14
CA ILE A 72 -20.64 4.00 -3.93
C ILE A 72 -20.20 3.85 -2.46
N GLY A 73 -21.11 4.07 -1.51
CA GLY A 73 -20.82 3.88 -0.08
C GLY A 73 -20.44 2.44 0.29
N LYS A 74 -21.10 1.44 -0.32
CA LYS A 74 -20.77 0.03 -0.14
C LYS A 74 -19.43 -0.30 -0.76
N LYS A 75 -19.15 0.19 -1.97
CA LYS A 75 -17.85 0.01 -2.64
C LYS A 75 -16.72 0.66 -1.82
N LEU A 76 -16.92 1.87 -1.32
CA LEU A 76 -15.95 2.52 -0.43
C LEU A 76 -15.68 1.68 0.83
N TYR A 77 -16.74 1.16 1.48
CA TYR A 77 -16.61 0.33 2.67
C TYR A 77 -15.87 -0.99 2.39
N ASP A 78 -16.28 -1.73 1.35
CA ASP A 78 -15.65 -3.00 0.97
C ASP A 78 -14.19 -2.80 0.55
N GLY A 79 -13.89 -1.73 -0.19
CA GLY A 79 -12.53 -1.39 -0.61
C GLY A 79 -11.64 -0.93 0.55
N PHE A 80 -12.18 -0.17 1.50
CA PHE A 80 -11.48 0.20 2.73
C PHE A 80 -11.16 -1.03 3.57
N LEU A 81 -12.11 -1.95 3.77
CA LEU A 81 -11.87 -3.19 4.49
C LEU A 81 -10.82 -4.08 3.81
N LEU A 82 -10.88 -4.20 2.48
CA LEU A 82 -9.86 -4.94 1.74
C LEU A 82 -8.48 -4.31 1.93
N ALA A 83 -8.37 -2.98 1.87
CA ALA A 83 -7.12 -2.29 2.11
C ALA A 83 -6.59 -2.53 3.54
N VAL A 84 -7.47 -2.53 4.55
CA VAL A 84 -7.10 -2.85 5.94
C VAL A 84 -6.61 -4.30 6.06
N VAL A 85 -7.26 -5.25 5.41
CA VAL A 85 -6.81 -6.65 5.37
C VAL A 85 -5.42 -6.74 4.76
N LEU A 86 -5.20 -6.15 3.58
CA LEU A 86 -3.91 -6.15 2.90
C LEU A 86 -2.83 -5.45 3.73
N PHE A 87 -3.18 -4.37 4.41
CA PHE A 87 -2.30 -3.67 5.33
C PHE A 87 -1.87 -4.58 6.49
N ILE A 88 -2.82 -5.26 7.16
CA ILE A 88 -2.52 -6.17 8.26
C ILE A 88 -1.66 -7.34 7.80
N TRP A 89 -1.93 -7.92 6.63
CA TRP A 89 -1.09 -8.97 6.04
C TRP A 89 0.28 -8.48 5.60
N GLY A 90 0.44 -7.19 5.27
CA GLY A 90 1.72 -6.58 4.97
C GLY A 90 2.59 -6.29 6.19
N LEU A 91 1.99 -6.06 7.36
CA LEU A 91 2.69 -5.66 8.58
C LEU A 91 3.83 -6.62 8.99
N PRO A 92 3.65 -7.96 9.05
CA PRO A 92 4.72 -8.84 9.47
C PRO A 92 5.92 -8.80 8.52
N GLY A 93 5.67 -8.71 7.21
CA GLY A 93 6.72 -8.55 6.20
C GLY A 93 7.50 -7.27 6.40
N SER A 94 6.79 -6.15 6.58
CA SER A 94 7.40 -4.85 6.85
C SER A 94 8.21 -4.83 8.15
N ILE A 95 7.76 -5.50 9.21
CA ILE A 95 8.49 -5.59 10.48
C ILE A 95 9.77 -6.42 10.29
N LEU A 96 9.68 -7.58 9.64
CA LEU A 96 10.83 -8.46 9.37
C LEU A 96 11.87 -7.80 8.47
N SER A 97 11.44 -6.98 7.51
CA SER A 97 12.35 -6.22 6.64
C SER A 97 12.98 -4.99 7.30
N GLY A 98 12.66 -4.70 8.57
CA GLY A 98 13.23 -3.57 9.32
C GLY A 98 12.42 -2.28 9.22
N GLY A 99 11.10 -2.39 9.04
CA GLY A 99 10.18 -1.24 8.89
C GLY A 99 10.20 -0.61 7.50
N SER A 100 10.86 -1.24 6.54
CA SER A 100 11.06 -0.72 5.18
C SER A 100 9.77 -0.88 4.35
N TRP A 101 8.82 0.04 4.57
CA TRP A 101 7.95 0.45 3.48
C TRP A 101 8.86 1.07 2.43
N ASN A 102 8.87 0.54 1.20
CA ASN A 102 9.67 1.04 0.09
C ASN A 102 9.17 2.43 -0.33
N PHE A 103 9.41 3.45 0.51
CA PHE A 103 9.18 4.83 0.16
C PHE A 103 10.41 5.31 -0.59
N SER A 104 10.25 5.42 -1.91
CA SER A 104 11.25 6.02 -2.76
C SER A 104 11.22 7.52 -2.52
N ASN A 105 12.28 8.05 -1.88
CA ASN A 105 12.46 9.49 -1.81
C ASN A 105 13.16 9.93 -3.09
N CYS A 106 12.43 10.66 -3.92
CA CYS A 106 12.98 11.25 -5.12
C CYS A 106 13.26 12.73 -4.87
N VAL A 107 14.53 13.13 -5.00
CA VAL A 107 14.96 14.53 -4.98
C VAL A 107 15.56 14.83 -6.35
N GLY A 108 14.82 15.58 -7.17
CA GLY A 108 15.18 15.77 -8.58
C GLY A 108 15.06 14.48 -9.38
N SER A 109 16.06 14.15 -10.21
CA SER A 109 16.10 12.92 -11.01
C SER A 109 16.63 11.70 -10.25
N SER A 110 17.06 11.87 -9.00
CA SER A 110 17.63 10.81 -8.19
C SER A 110 16.60 10.29 -7.21
N CYS A 111 16.23 9.02 -7.35
CA CYS A 111 15.40 8.30 -6.38
C CYS A 111 16.28 7.42 -5.52
N THR A 112 16.33 7.73 -4.23
CA THR A 112 16.95 6.88 -3.22
C THR A 112 15.88 6.09 -2.51
N SER A 113 15.87 4.78 -2.72
CA SER A 113 15.07 3.86 -1.92
C SER A 113 15.76 3.71 -0.56
N PHE A 114 15.03 3.99 0.52
CA PHE A 114 15.51 3.70 1.87
C PHE A 114 15.51 2.19 2.08
N TYR A 115 16.62 1.53 1.72
CA TYR A 115 16.86 0.14 2.11
C TYR A 115 17.70 0.15 3.39
N THR A 116 17.05 -0.11 4.52
CA THR A 116 17.75 -0.46 5.75
C THR A 116 18.10 -1.95 5.68
N PRO A 117 19.40 -2.32 5.63
CA PRO A 117 19.80 -3.72 5.65
C PRO A 117 19.48 -4.31 7.04
N SER A 118 18.29 -4.89 7.18
CA SER A 118 17.94 -5.72 8.33
C SER A 118 18.57 -7.10 8.14
N PRO A 119 19.21 -7.70 9.15
CA PRO A 119 19.68 -9.09 9.08
C PRO A 119 18.51 -10.08 8.90
N LEU A 120 17.28 -9.66 9.21
CA LEU A 120 16.04 -10.41 9.00
C LEU A 120 15.39 -10.13 7.62
N ALA A 121 15.99 -9.26 6.79
CA ALA A 121 15.46 -8.93 5.47
C ALA A 121 15.22 -10.15 4.55
N PRO A 122 16.06 -11.21 4.56
CA PRO A 122 15.76 -12.42 3.80
C PRO A 122 14.47 -13.10 4.26
N LEU A 123 14.19 -13.12 5.57
CA LEU A 123 12.92 -13.66 6.10
C LEU A 123 11.74 -12.77 5.73
N GLY A 124 11.92 -11.44 5.74
CA GLY A 124 10.91 -10.50 5.25
C GLY A 124 10.60 -10.70 3.76
N ALA A 125 11.61 -10.96 2.93
CA ALA A 125 11.44 -11.26 1.51
C ALA A 125 10.73 -12.60 1.27
N LEU A 126 11.09 -13.65 2.03
CA LEU A 126 10.38 -14.94 1.98
C LEU A 126 8.93 -14.81 2.42
N TYR A 127 8.66 -14.01 3.46
CA TYR A 127 7.30 -13.71 3.89
C TYR A 127 6.55 -12.89 2.83
N GLY A 128 7.18 -11.90 2.21
CA GLY A 128 6.59 -11.13 1.12
C GLY A 128 6.22 -12.02 -0.08
N LEU A 129 7.11 -12.96 -0.45
CA LEU A 129 6.83 -13.96 -1.47
C LEU A 129 5.66 -14.87 -1.07
N LEU A 130 5.64 -15.32 0.19
CA LEU A 130 4.53 -16.11 0.73
C LEU A 130 3.22 -15.32 0.64
N VAL A 131 3.17 -14.06 1.06
CA VAL A 131 1.98 -13.22 0.97
C VAL A 131 1.57 -12.96 -0.47
N ALA A 132 2.52 -12.75 -1.38
CA ALA A 132 2.24 -12.62 -2.81
C ALA A 132 1.56 -13.88 -3.37
N LEU A 133 2.00 -15.07 -2.92
CA LEU A 133 1.36 -16.34 -3.27
C LEU A 133 -0.01 -16.53 -2.60
N LEU A 134 -0.17 -16.04 -1.38
CA LEU A 134 -1.43 -16.09 -0.64
C LEU A 134 -2.44 -15.02 -1.06
N THR A 135 -2.02 -14.00 -1.83
CA THR A 135 -2.86 -12.83 -2.15
C THR A 135 -4.14 -13.25 -2.86
N ALA A 136 -4.08 -14.10 -3.88
CA ALA A 136 -5.27 -14.61 -4.57
C ALA A 136 -6.23 -15.37 -3.62
N ALA A 137 -5.68 -16.13 -2.67
CA ALA A 137 -6.47 -16.84 -1.66
C ALA A 137 -7.10 -15.89 -0.62
N ILE A 138 -6.36 -14.87 -0.18
CA ILE A 138 -6.86 -13.82 0.74
C ILE A 138 -8.02 -13.08 0.08
N TRP A 139 -7.87 -12.66 -1.18
CA TRP A 139 -8.92 -12.01 -1.94
C TRP A 139 -10.14 -12.91 -2.09
N SER A 140 -9.95 -14.17 -2.48
CA SER A 140 -11.02 -15.17 -2.59
C SER A 140 -11.79 -15.36 -1.28
N GLN A 141 -11.10 -15.47 -0.14
CA GLN A 141 -11.74 -15.60 1.17
C GLN A 141 -12.49 -14.32 1.58
N PHE A 142 -11.92 -13.15 1.30
CA PHE A 142 -12.58 -11.86 1.55
C PHE A 142 -13.87 -11.69 0.72
N ILE A 143 -13.85 -12.14 -0.54
CA ILE A 143 -15.00 -12.10 -1.45
C ILE A 143 -16.13 -13.00 -0.92
N GLU A 144 -15.80 -14.21 -0.46
CA GLU A 144 -16.76 -15.24 0.00
C GLU A 144 -17.32 -14.96 1.40
N GLY A 145 -16.47 -14.58 2.36
CA GLY A 145 -16.85 -14.50 3.78
C GLY A 145 -16.59 -13.14 4.44
N GLY A 146 -16.19 -12.13 3.67
CA GLY A 146 -15.96 -10.77 4.17
C GLY A 146 -14.68 -10.64 5.02
N PHE A 147 -14.66 -9.62 5.89
CA PHE A 147 -13.47 -9.23 6.65
C PHE A 147 -12.92 -10.34 7.55
N GLY A 148 -13.79 -11.07 8.25
CA GLY A 148 -13.37 -12.14 9.18
C GLY A 148 -12.76 -13.35 8.46
N ALA A 149 -13.30 -13.73 7.30
CA ALA A 149 -12.79 -14.85 6.51
C ALA A 149 -11.38 -14.59 5.95
N ALA A 150 -11.04 -13.33 5.71
CA ALA A 150 -9.70 -12.95 5.25
C ALA A 150 -8.59 -13.17 6.29
N PHE A 151 -8.94 -13.47 7.54
CA PHE A 151 -8.00 -13.86 8.61
C PHE A 151 -8.08 -15.34 8.98
N ASP A 152 -8.87 -16.15 8.27
CA ASP A 152 -8.85 -17.60 8.48
C ASP A 152 -7.58 -18.20 7.84
N PHE A 153 -6.48 -18.12 8.60
CA PHE A 153 -5.18 -18.64 8.21
C PHE A 153 -5.23 -20.12 7.80
N ARG A 154 -6.12 -20.93 8.41
CA ARG A 154 -6.25 -22.35 8.09
C ARG A 154 -6.92 -22.55 6.73
N ALA A 155 -7.97 -21.80 6.43
CA ALA A 155 -8.62 -21.84 5.13
C ALA A 155 -7.69 -21.35 4.02
N ILE A 156 -6.94 -20.27 4.27
CA ILE A 156 -5.98 -19.68 3.33
C ILE A 156 -4.84 -20.65 3.01
N PHE A 157 -4.18 -21.23 4.02
CA PHE A 157 -3.09 -22.19 3.81
C PHE A 157 -3.55 -23.43 3.05
N ARG A 158 -4.73 -23.97 3.40
CA ARG A 158 -5.33 -25.14 2.73
C ARG A 158 -5.62 -24.87 1.26
N ARG A 159 -6.12 -23.68 0.90
CA ARG A 159 -6.43 -23.31 -0.49
C ARG A 159 -5.15 -23.07 -1.29
N ALA A 160 -4.16 -22.41 -0.70
CA ALA A 160 -2.87 -22.14 -1.32
C ALA A 160 -2.07 -23.40 -1.65
N THR A 161 -2.08 -24.42 -0.79
CA THR A 161 -1.40 -25.70 -1.07
C THR A 161 -2.14 -26.59 -2.09
N ARG A 162 -3.45 -26.36 -2.31
CA ARG A 162 -4.27 -27.21 -3.18
C ARG A 162 -4.29 -26.75 -4.65
N TYR A 163 -4.06 -25.45 -4.92
CA TYR A 163 -4.12 -24.88 -6.27
C TYR A 163 -3.00 -23.85 -6.53
N PRO A 164 -1.73 -24.28 -6.68
CA PRO A 164 -0.61 -23.34 -6.94
C PRO A 164 -0.68 -22.66 -8.31
N GLY A 165 -1.40 -23.26 -9.27
CA GLY A 165 -1.45 -22.79 -10.67
C GLY A 165 -2.28 -21.52 -10.92
N MET A 166 -3.32 -21.25 -10.10
CA MET A 166 -4.12 -20.03 -10.26
C MET A 166 -3.43 -18.77 -9.72
N THR A 167 -2.46 -18.94 -8.84
CA THR A 167 -1.71 -17.83 -8.24
C THR A 167 -0.74 -17.19 -9.23
N VAL A 168 -0.16 -17.96 -10.15
CA VAL A 168 0.79 -17.46 -11.16
C VAL A 168 0.10 -16.55 -12.19
N MET A 169 -1.16 -16.85 -12.54
CA MET A 169 -1.95 -16.05 -13.50
C MET A 169 -2.28 -14.64 -13.03
N VAL A 170 -2.30 -14.38 -11.70
CA VAL A 170 -2.57 -13.04 -11.16
C VAL A 170 -1.36 -12.11 -11.34
N TRP A 171 -0.17 -12.67 -11.58
CA TRP A 171 1.09 -11.92 -11.68
C TRP A 171 1.69 -11.89 -13.10
N LEU A 172 1.02 -12.52 -14.09
CA LEU A 172 1.35 -12.48 -15.52
C LEU A 172 0.41 -11.50 -16.23
#